data_AF-A0A660XHD2-F1
#
_entry.id   AF-A0A660XHD2-F1
#
_cell.length_a   1.000
_cell.length_b   1.000
_cell.length_c   1.000
_cell.angle_alpha   90.00
_cell.angle_beta   90.00
_cell.angle_gamma   90.00
#
_symmetry.space_group_name_H-M   'P 1'
#
loop_
_entity.id
_entity.type
_entity.pdbx_description
1 polymer ?
#
loop_
_entity_poly.entity_id
_entity_poly.type
_entity_poly.pdbx_seq_one_letter_code
_entity_poly.pdbx_strand_id
1 'polypeptide(L)'
;MIILCLNCGSSSVKYRLYDWDKKETIATGIVERVTNSGSFCIQEVYGRDSVKVERECPTHREAIKLIIEMLTSPKDGVIKDLKGISAVGHRVVHGGERFAKSVIITDEVVEEFKKLADLAPLHNPPNILGIEAAKELLPNVPHMAIMDTAWHQTMPKYVFTYALPYEWYEKYKIRRYGFHGTSLLYVSRRASVLLGKDPFECNLVICHIGNGVSLNAVKNGISFDTSMGFTPLEGLVMGTRAGDHDAAINFYIMDKENYSTGEMNSILNKKSGILGITGKYTDRRDVIEAAERGDERAILALDIEAYRIKKYIGAYAAAIGGIDAIVFTAGVGEMCDLIRAKALDGLDFMGIKYDKGKNKIAKTRNAECDISAGDSRVKIFVIPTDEERVFIEDVVALYEKSRGNKIRYTYRFQSPHYRNSLRDSEFEKECGKNPELHKVVAKVN
;
A
#
# COMPACT_ATOMS: atom_id res chain seq x y z
N MET A 1 11.84 -4.71 -22.03
CA MET A 1 10.48 -5.30 -21.91
C MET A 1 9.56 -4.21 -21.40
N ILE A 2 8.45 -3.92 -22.08
CA ILE A 2 7.52 -2.85 -21.67
C ILE A 2 6.32 -3.45 -20.95
N ILE A 3 5.95 -2.89 -19.81
CA ILE A 3 4.87 -3.38 -18.96
C ILE A 3 3.82 -2.29 -18.79
N LEU A 4 2.56 -2.62 -19.08
CA LEU A 4 1.42 -1.79 -18.74
C LEU A 4 0.87 -2.22 -17.38
N CYS A 5 0.94 -1.34 -16.38
CA CYS A 5 0.35 -1.57 -15.07
C CYS A 5 -1.01 -0.87 -15.01
N LEU A 6 -2.05 -1.57 -14.57
CA LEU A 6 -3.40 -1.05 -14.43
C LEU A 6 -3.92 -1.20 -13.00
N ASN A 7 -4.56 -0.16 -12.49
CA ASN A 7 -5.29 -0.17 -11.23
C ASN A 7 -6.69 0.42 -11.49
N CYS A 8 -7.69 -0.46 -11.57
CA CYS A 8 -9.07 -0.12 -11.90
C CYS A 8 -9.91 0.03 -10.63
N GLY A 9 -10.25 1.26 -10.27
CA GLY A 9 -11.21 1.57 -9.21
C GLY A 9 -12.63 1.69 -9.75
N SER A 10 -13.59 1.95 -8.85
CA SER A 10 -15.01 2.09 -9.23
C SER A 10 -15.28 3.21 -10.22
N SER A 11 -14.54 4.32 -10.14
CA SER A 11 -14.72 5.52 -10.97
C SER A 11 -13.43 6.06 -11.59
N SER A 12 -12.35 5.26 -11.59
CA SER A 12 -11.07 5.66 -12.18
C SER A 12 -10.27 4.46 -12.67
N VAL A 13 -9.40 4.69 -13.65
CA VAL A 13 -8.37 3.74 -14.07
C VAL A 13 -7.03 4.45 -14.06
N LYS A 14 -6.16 4.09 -13.11
CA LYS A 14 -4.78 4.55 -13.08
C LYS A 14 -3.91 3.61 -13.89
N TYR A 15 -2.95 4.16 -14.61
CA TYR A 15 -2.00 3.36 -15.38
C TYR A 15 -0.58 3.88 -15.29
N ARG A 16 0.36 2.96 -15.55
CA ARG A 16 1.78 3.25 -15.73
C ARG A 16 2.32 2.38 -16.85
N LEU A 17 3.06 2.99 -17.77
CA LEU A 17 3.86 2.28 -18.75
C LEU A 17 5.32 2.28 -18.29
N TYR A 18 5.91 1.11 -18.11
CA TYR A 18 7.24 0.94 -17.53
C TYR A 18 8.17 0.17 -18.46
N ASP A 19 9.40 0.66 -18.66
CA ASP A 19 10.46 -0.05 -19.35
C ASP A 19 11.32 -0.81 -18.32
N TRP A 20 11.21 -2.13 -18.32
CA TRP A 20 11.99 -2.99 -17.43
C TRP A 20 13.50 -2.92 -17.66
N ASP A 21 13.92 -2.80 -18.93
CA ASP A 21 15.34 -2.89 -19.29
C ASP A 21 16.05 -1.58 -18.95
N LYS A 22 15.39 -0.46 -19.26
CA LYS A 22 15.86 0.89 -18.89
C LYS A 22 15.59 1.25 -17.43
N LYS A 23 14.73 0.48 -16.76
CA LYS A 23 14.29 0.67 -15.37
C LYS A 23 13.57 2.00 -15.12
N GLU A 24 12.89 2.52 -16.13
CA GLU A 24 12.24 3.84 -16.07
C GLU A 24 10.74 3.78 -16.33
N THR A 25 10.03 4.72 -15.73
CA THR A 25 8.63 4.97 -16.06
C THR A 25 8.56 5.81 -17.33
N ILE A 26 7.94 5.28 -18.37
CA ILE A 26 7.76 5.96 -19.66
C ILE A 26 6.62 6.98 -19.55
N ALA A 27 5.49 6.56 -18.98
CA ALA A 27 4.31 7.39 -18.80
C ALA A 27 3.53 6.94 -17.57
N THR A 28 2.87 7.90 -16.93
CA THR A 28 1.83 7.68 -15.94
C THR A 28 0.57 8.39 -16.37
N GLY A 29 -0.57 7.91 -15.91
CA GLY A 29 -1.80 8.65 -16.10
C GLY A 29 -2.97 8.08 -15.34
N ILE A 30 -4.08 8.79 -15.47
CA ILE A 30 -5.34 8.44 -14.83
C ILE A 30 -6.50 8.84 -15.74
N VAL A 31 -7.44 7.92 -15.91
CA VAL A 31 -8.79 8.24 -16.36
C VAL A 31 -9.65 8.43 -15.12
N GLU A 32 -10.27 9.60 -14.99
CA GLU A 32 -11.17 9.93 -13.89
C GLU A 32 -12.62 9.97 -14.34
N ARG A 33 -13.51 9.83 -13.35
CA ARG A 33 -14.98 9.83 -13.54
C ARG A 33 -15.47 8.75 -14.50
N VAL A 34 -14.77 7.63 -14.58
CA VAL A 34 -15.22 6.43 -15.31
C VAL A 34 -16.60 6.02 -14.80
N THR A 35 -17.47 5.57 -15.71
CA THR A 35 -18.90 5.30 -15.50
C THR A 35 -19.74 6.50 -15.05
N ASN A 36 -19.18 7.72 -15.12
CA ASN A 36 -19.85 8.98 -14.79
C ASN A 36 -19.64 10.00 -15.93
N SER A 37 -20.45 11.05 -15.94
CA SER A 37 -20.35 12.13 -16.94
C SER A 37 -19.09 12.97 -16.76
N GLY A 38 -18.56 13.50 -17.85
CA GLY A 38 -17.40 14.39 -17.84
C GLY A 38 -16.11 13.64 -17.52
N SER A 39 -15.99 12.41 -18.02
CA SER A 39 -14.76 11.62 -17.95
C SER A 39 -13.61 12.33 -18.68
N PHE A 40 -12.41 12.20 -18.14
CA PHE A 40 -11.19 12.72 -18.76
C PHE A 40 -9.98 11.86 -18.40
N CYS A 41 -8.96 11.90 -19.25
CA CYS A 41 -7.67 11.29 -18.99
C CYS A 41 -6.58 12.35 -18.91
N ILE A 42 -5.71 12.21 -17.91
CA ILE A 42 -4.46 12.98 -17.77
C ILE A 42 -3.31 12.01 -17.95
N GLN A 43 -2.36 12.33 -18.83
CA GLN A 43 -1.11 11.62 -19.03
C GLN A 43 0.07 12.53 -18.72
N GLU A 44 1.03 11.98 -17.99
CA GLU A 44 2.28 12.61 -17.61
C GLU A 44 3.45 11.80 -18.18
N VAL A 45 4.38 12.50 -18.80
CA VAL A 45 5.61 11.94 -19.36
C VAL A 45 6.76 12.82 -18.88
N TYR A 46 7.81 12.22 -18.34
CA TYR A 46 8.94 12.97 -17.82
C TYR A 46 9.53 13.89 -18.90
N GLY A 47 9.72 15.17 -18.56
CA GLY A 47 10.24 16.20 -19.47
C GLY A 47 9.24 16.72 -20.51
N ARG A 48 7.95 16.42 -20.38
CA ARG A 48 6.86 16.98 -21.22
C ARG A 48 5.78 17.60 -20.35
N ASP A 49 5.01 18.52 -20.93
CA ASP A 49 3.79 19.02 -20.30
C ASP A 49 2.74 17.91 -20.21
N SER A 50 1.90 17.97 -19.17
CA SER A 50 0.81 17.00 -18.99
C SER A 50 -0.20 17.15 -20.12
N VAL A 51 -0.65 16.02 -20.66
CA VAL A 51 -1.67 15.99 -21.72
C VAL A 51 -3.01 15.60 -21.10
N LYS A 52 -4.03 16.45 -21.27
CA LYS A 52 -5.41 16.17 -20.85
C LYS A 52 -6.30 15.95 -22.05
N VAL A 53 -7.06 14.85 -22.05
CA VAL A 53 -8.07 14.55 -23.06
C VAL A 53 -9.41 14.33 -22.36
N GLU A 54 -10.40 15.13 -22.72
CA GLU A 54 -11.78 14.96 -22.24
C GLU A 54 -12.52 14.02 -23.18
N ARG A 55 -13.05 12.93 -22.63
CA ARG A 55 -13.81 11.93 -23.38
C ARG A 55 -14.64 11.08 -22.43
N GLU A 56 -15.92 10.93 -22.77
CA GLU A 56 -16.84 10.07 -22.03
C GLU A 56 -16.36 8.62 -21.98
N CYS A 57 -16.31 8.06 -20.76
CA CYS A 57 -15.89 6.69 -20.50
C CYS A 57 -16.99 5.99 -19.69
N PRO A 58 -18.11 5.57 -20.33
CA PRO A 58 -19.24 4.95 -19.62
C PRO A 58 -18.88 3.58 -19.03
N THR A 59 -17.77 2.96 -19.46
CA THR A 59 -17.30 1.66 -18.99
C THR A 59 -15.77 1.66 -18.82
N HIS A 60 -15.26 0.71 -18.03
CA HIS A 60 -13.81 0.45 -17.93
C HIS A 60 -13.17 0.10 -19.27
N ARG A 61 -13.93 -0.49 -20.20
CA ARG A 61 -13.48 -0.75 -21.56
C ARG A 61 -13.15 0.53 -22.32
N GLU A 62 -14.05 1.51 -22.32
CA GLU A 62 -13.79 2.80 -22.98
C GLU A 62 -12.67 3.58 -22.29
N ALA A 63 -12.54 3.47 -20.96
CA ALA A 63 -11.42 4.06 -20.23
C ALA A 63 -10.07 3.46 -20.65
N ILE A 64 -9.96 2.12 -20.71
CA ILE A 64 -8.71 1.44 -21.12
C ILE A 64 -8.42 1.69 -22.61
N LYS A 65 -9.44 1.76 -23.45
CA LYS A 65 -9.28 2.16 -24.85
C LYS A 65 -8.72 3.58 -24.98
N LEU A 66 -9.23 4.53 -24.20
CA LEU A 66 -8.68 5.90 -24.15
C LEU A 66 -7.21 5.91 -23.71
N ILE A 67 -6.84 5.11 -22.71
CA ILE A 67 -5.43 4.96 -22.29
C ILE A 67 -4.57 4.46 -23.45
N ILE A 68 -5.01 3.41 -24.15
CA ILE A 68 -4.29 2.87 -25.31
C ILE A 68 -4.10 3.95 -26.38
N GLU A 69 -5.17 4.67 -26.73
CA GLU A 69 -5.10 5.75 -27.73
C GLU A 69 -4.17 6.89 -27.32
N MET A 70 -4.14 7.25 -26.03
CA MET A 70 -3.20 8.24 -25.50
C MET A 70 -1.76 7.76 -25.59
N LEU A 71 -1.49 6.51 -25.24
CA LEU A 71 -0.15 5.91 -25.29
C LEU A 71 0.37 5.79 -26.73
N THR A 72 -0.52 5.54 -27.71
CA THR A 72 -0.18 5.37 -29.13
C THR A 72 -0.44 6.59 -30.00
N SER A 73 -0.82 7.73 -29.41
CA SER A 73 -1.13 8.95 -30.16
C SER A 73 0.07 9.38 -31.01
N PRO A 74 -0.09 9.67 -32.33
CA PRO A 74 1.01 10.15 -33.16
C PRO A 74 1.63 11.47 -32.67
N LYS A 75 0.86 12.26 -31.93
CA LYS A 75 1.28 13.58 -31.42
C LYS A 75 1.89 13.48 -30.02
N ASP A 76 1.16 12.84 -29.10
CA ASP A 76 1.43 12.90 -27.66
C ASP A 76 1.80 11.53 -27.07
N GLY A 77 1.80 10.49 -27.90
CA GLY A 77 2.08 9.11 -27.50
C GLY A 77 3.54 8.88 -27.12
N VAL A 78 3.75 7.72 -26.50
CA VAL A 78 5.04 7.25 -26.01
C VAL A 78 5.47 5.92 -26.63
N ILE A 79 4.55 5.23 -27.32
CA ILE A 79 4.82 4.02 -28.08
C ILE A 79 4.16 4.11 -29.46
N LYS A 80 4.74 3.45 -30.48
CA LYS A 80 4.21 3.48 -31.85
C LYS A 80 2.94 2.64 -32.00
N ASP A 81 2.94 1.47 -31.38
CA ASP A 81 1.84 0.52 -31.43
C ASP A 81 1.84 -0.37 -30.17
N LEU A 82 0.78 -1.18 -30.04
CA LEU A 82 0.57 -2.09 -28.93
C LEU A 82 1.56 -3.26 -28.89
N LYS A 83 2.27 -3.58 -29.99
CA LYS A 83 3.25 -4.67 -30.03
C LYS A 83 4.45 -4.37 -29.12
N GLY A 84 4.65 -3.10 -28.77
CA GLY A 84 5.64 -2.71 -27.77
C GLY A 84 5.35 -3.26 -26.37
N ILE A 85 4.08 -3.49 -26.02
CA ILE A 85 3.67 -3.94 -24.67
C ILE A 85 3.89 -5.45 -24.55
N SER A 86 4.77 -5.84 -23.64
CA SER A 86 5.17 -7.24 -23.42
C SER A 86 4.27 -7.96 -22.42
N ALA A 87 3.73 -7.25 -21.42
CA ALA A 87 2.85 -7.80 -20.39
C ALA A 87 1.93 -6.72 -19.79
N VAL A 88 0.77 -7.14 -19.27
CA VAL A 88 -0.14 -6.28 -18.50
C VAL A 88 -0.27 -6.78 -17.07
N GLY A 89 0.11 -5.95 -16.10
CA GLY A 89 -0.15 -6.21 -14.69
C GLY A 89 -1.43 -5.54 -14.22
N HIS A 90 -2.22 -6.23 -13.40
CA HIS A 90 -3.46 -5.75 -12.79
C HIS A 90 -3.35 -5.77 -11.28
N ARG A 91 -3.62 -4.63 -10.64
CA ARG A 91 -3.83 -4.63 -9.18
C ARG A 91 -5.20 -5.20 -8.90
N VAL A 92 -5.23 -6.22 -8.04
CA VAL A 92 -6.47 -6.81 -7.54
C VAL A 92 -6.48 -6.63 -6.03
N VAL A 93 -7.56 -6.09 -5.47
CA VAL A 93 -7.58 -5.83 -4.02
C VAL A 93 -7.63 -7.14 -3.24
N HIS A 94 -8.53 -8.07 -3.59
CA HIS A 94 -8.79 -9.24 -2.77
C HIS A 94 -8.62 -10.56 -3.54
N GLY A 95 -7.66 -11.39 -3.11
CA GLY A 95 -7.34 -12.70 -3.70
C GLY A 95 -7.95 -13.90 -2.97
N GLY A 96 -8.63 -13.66 -1.85
CA GLY A 96 -9.18 -14.74 -1.03
C GLY A 96 -8.09 -15.67 -0.49
N GLU A 97 -8.47 -16.88 -0.12
CA GLU A 97 -7.49 -17.91 0.31
C GLU A 97 -6.77 -18.56 -0.88
N ARG A 98 -7.37 -18.49 -2.07
CA ARG A 98 -6.87 -19.20 -3.26
C ARG A 98 -5.58 -18.56 -3.80
N PHE A 99 -5.46 -17.24 -3.74
CA PHE A 99 -4.37 -16.51 -4.38
C PHE A 99 -3.36 -15.96 -3.36
N ALA A 100 -2.49 -16.84 -2.86
CA ALA A 100 -1.40 -16.51 -1.94
C ALA A 100 -0.15 -15.88 -2.56
N LYS A 101 -0.15 -15.70 -3.88
CA LYS A 101 0.93 -15.07 -4.65
C LYS A 101 0.34 -14.53 -5.94
N SER A 102 1.05 -13.60 -6.57
CA SER A 102 0.70 -13.09 -7.91
C SER A 102 0.58 -14.23 -8.93
N VAL A 103 -0.35 -14.11 -9.86
CA VAL A 103 -0.71 -15.16 -10.83
C VAL A 103 -0.79 -14.65 -12.25
N ILE A 104 -0.52 -15.54 -13.22
CA ILE A 104 -0.88 -15.31 -14.62
C ILE A 104 -2.40 -15.46 -14.72
N ILE A 105 -3.07 -14.50 -15.35
CA ILE A 105 -4.51 -14.48 -15.51
C ILE A 105 -4.91 -15.42 -16.65
N THR A 106 -5.60 -16.50 -16.29
CA THR A 106 -6.33 -17.38 -17.21
C THR A 106 -7.84 -17.15 -17.05
N ASP A 107 -8.67 -17.76 -17.89
CA ASP A 107 -10.13 -17.68 -17.74
C ASP A 107 -10.59 -18.28 -16.40
N GLU A 108 -9.95 -19.35 -15.94
CA GLU A 108 -10.21 -19.93 -14.61
C GLU A 108 -9.90 -18.95 -13.47
N VAL A 109 -8.83 -18.15 -13.60
CA VAL A 109 -8.48 -17.13 -12.60
C VAL A 109 -9.53 -16.01 -12.59
N VAL A 110 -10.03 -15.59 -13.75
CA VAL A 110 -11.10 -14.57 -13.85
C VAL A 110 -12.38 -15.08 -13.19
N GLU A 111 -12.79 -16.32 -13.48
CA GLU A 111 -13.98 -16.92 -12.87
C GLU A 111 -13.84 -17.07 -11.35
N GLU A 112 -12.64 -17.33 -10.85
CA GLU A 112 -12.44 -17.28 -9.40
C GLU A 112 -12.59 -15.86 -8.84
N PHE A 113 -11.98 -14.84 -9.47
CA PHE A 113 -12.14 -13.48 -8.98
C PHE A 113 -13.61 -13.06 -8.92
N LYS A 114 -14.45 -13.51 -9.87
CA LYS A 114 -15.90 -13.30 -9.83
C LYS A 114 -16.54 -13.92 -8.58
N LYS A 115 -16.16 -15.14 -8.19
CA LYS A 115 -16.64 -15.78 -6.94
C LYS A 115 -16.17 -15.06 -5.69
N LEU A 116 -15.02 -14.40 -5.75
CA LEU A 116 -14.43 -13.63 -4.64
C LEU A 116 -14.92 -12.17 -4.62
N ALA A 117 -15.78 -11.74 -5.54
CA ALA A 117 -16.20 -10.35 -5.66
C ALA A 117 -16.85 -9.82 -4.38
N ASP A 118 -17.63 -10.66 -3.70
CA ASP A 118 -18.35 -10.30 -2.47
C ASP A 118 -17.44 -10.06 -1.27
N LEU A 119 -16.18 -10.51 -1.30
CA LEU A 119 -15.20 -10.25 -0.24
C LEU A 119 -14.72 -8.78 -0.26
N ALA A 120 -14.78 -8.14 -1.43
CA ALA A 120 -14.41 -6.74 -1.61
C ALA A 120 -15.32 -6.06 -2.66
N PRO A 121 -16.61 -5.87 -2.37
CA PRO A 121 -17.63 -5.52 -3.36
C PRO A 121 -17.42 -4.15 -4.02
N LEU A 122 -16.70 -3.25 -3.35
CA LEU A 122 -16.35 -1.93 -3.91
C LEU A 122 -15.06 -1.93 -4.76
N HIS A 123 -14.32 -3.05 -4.80
CA HIS A 123 -12.98 -3.10 -5.37
C HIS A 123 -12.80 -4.24 -6.39
N ASN A 124 -13.18 -5.47 -6.03
CA ASN A 124 -13.00 -6.61 -6.92
C ASN A 124 -13.82 -6.48 -8.22
N PRO A 125 -15.09 -6.05 -8.21
CA PRO A 125 -15.85 -5.87 -9.46
C PRO A 125 -15.17 -4.94 -10.47
N PRO A 126 -14.75 -3.70 -10.15
CA PRO A 126 -14.03 -2.87 -11.11
C PRO A 126 -12.64 -3.43 -11.49
N ASN A 127 -11.97 -4.18 -10.61
CA ASN A 127 -10.74 -4.88 -10.99
C ASN A 127 -11.01 -5.93 -12.09
N ILE A 128 -12.07 -6.74 -11.95
CA ILE A 128 -12.48 -7.76 -12.93
C ILE A 128 -12.86 -7.12 -14.25
N LEU A 129 -13.68 -6.07 -14.24
CA LEU A 129 -14.05 -5.32 -15.45
C LEU A 129 -12.82 -4.78 -16.18
N GLY A 130 -11.84 -4.26 -15.44
CA GLY A 130 -10.57 -3.81 -16.00
C GLY A 130 -9.74 -4.94 -16.63
N ILE A 131 -9.70 -6.11 -15.98
CA ILE A 131 -9.01 -7.30 -16.49
C ILE A 131 -9.67 -7.77 -17.80
N GLU A 132 -10.99 -7.93 -17.81
CA GLU A 132 -11.74 -8.39 -18.98
C GLU A 132 -11.60 -7.43 -20.16
N ALA A 133 -11.78 -6.12 -19.91
CA ALA A 133 -11.59 -5.10 -20.93
C ALA A 133 -10.17 -5.06 -21.49
N ALA A 134 -9.15 -5.16 -20.63
CA ALA A 134 -7.77 -5.18 -21.09
C ALA A 134 -7.47 -6.44 -21.91
N LYS A 135 -7.99 -7.61 -21.52
CA LYS A 135 -7.82 -8.86 -22.30
C LYS A 135 -8.49 -8.77 -23.67
N GLU A 136 -9.65 -8.12 -23.77
CA GLU A 136 -10.33 -7.88 -25.05
C GLU A 136 -9.49 -6.97 -25.97
N LEU A 137 -8.91 -5.90 -25.42
CA LEU A 137 -8.14 -4.91 -26.18
C LEU A 137 -6.69 -5.33 -26.48
N LEU A 138 -6.13 -6.24 -25.68
CA LEU A 138 -4.75 -6.74 -25.77
C LEU A 138 -4.69 -8.28 -25.75
N PRO A 139 -5.40 -8.99 -26.65
CA PRO A 139 -5.63 -10.43 -26.54
C PRO A 139 -4.36 -11.29 -26.68
N ASN A 140 -3.30 -10.74 -27.28
CA ASN A 140 -2.03 -11.43 -27.51
C ASN A 140 -0.98 -11.13 -26.43
N VAL A 141 -1.29 -10.25 -25.47
CA VAL A 141 -0.38 -9.88 -24.38
C VAL A 141 -0.74 -10.73 -23.15
N PRO A 142 0.21 -11.31 -22.41
CA PRO A 142 -0.09 -12.00 -21.17
C PRO A 142 -0.50 -11.02 -20.07
N HIS A 143 -1.50 -11.41 -19.27
CA HIS A 143 -2.01 -10.62 -18.14
C HIS A 143 -1.63 -11.28 -16.81
N MET A 144 -1.29 -10.47 -15.81
CA MET A 144 -0.90 -10.91 -14.47
C MET A 144 -1.72 -10.17 -13.42
N ALA A 145 -2.14 -10.86 -12.36
CA ALA A 145 -2.82 -10.26 -11.21
C ALA A 145 -1.91 -10.25 -9.99
N ILE A 146 -1.79 -9.08 -9.35
CA ILE A 146 -1.03 -8.85 -8.13
C ILE A 146 -2.03 -8.46 -7.06
N MET A 147 -2.15 -9.30 -6.02
CA MET A 147 -3.18 -9.13 -4.99
C MET A 147 -2.61 -8.46 -3.73
N ASP A 148 -3.29 -7.43 -3.21
CA ASP A 148 -2.87 -6.78 -1.95
C ASP A 148 -2.87 -7.76 -0.76
N THR A 149 -3.80 -8.72 -0.77
CA THR A 149 -3.96 -9.76 0.26
C THR A 149 -2.93 -10.89 0.21
N ALA A 150 -2.13 -11.01 -0.86
CA ALA A 150 -1.28 -12.18 -1.09
C ALA A 150 -0.18 -12.34 -0.03
N TRP A 151 0.48 -11.23 0.35
CA TRP A 151 1.55 -11.21 1.34
C TRP A 151 1.15 -11.86 2.68
N HIS A 152 -0.11 -11.68 3.06
CA HIS A 152 -0.65 -12.07 4.35
C HIS A 152 -1.15 -13.53 4.40
N GLN A 153 -1.12 -14.27 3.30
CA GLN A 153 -1.58 -15.66 3.29
C GLN A 153 -0.69 -16.63 4.10
N THR A 154 0.40 -16.13 4.68
CA THR A 154 1.29 -16.88 5.57
C THR A 154 0.87 -16.83 7.05
N MET A 155 -0.16 -16.05 7.41
CA MET A 155 -0.67 -15.99 8.78
C MET A 155 -1.16 -17.38 9.26
N PRO A 156 -0.83 -17.80 10.48
CA PRO A 156 -1.32 -19.06 11.04
C PRO A 156 -2.81 -18.98 11.40
N LYS A 157 -3.47 -20.15 11.47
CA LYS A 157 -4.93 -20.26 11.70
C LYS A 157 -5.43 -19.50 12.93
N TYR A 158 -4.69 -19.56 14.03
CA TYR A 158 -5.07 -18.89 15.27
C TYR A 158 -4.93 -17.34 15.22
N VAL A 159 -4.23 -16.80 14.21
CA VAL A 159 -4.13 -15.35 13.99
C VAL A 159 -5.26 -14.87 13.08
N PHE A 160 -5.55 -15.59 12.00
CA PHE A 160 -6.53 -15.12 11.03
C PHE A 160 -7.99 -15.46 11.37
N THR A 161 -8.22 -16.43 12.26
CA THR A 161 -9.58 -16.84 12.62
C THR A 161 -10.12 -15.89 13.69
N TYR A 162 -11.26 -15.25 13.43
CA TYR A 162 -11.97 -14.49 14.47
C TYR A 162 -12.67 -15.43 15.44
N ALA A 163 -12.80 -14.99 16.70
CA ALA A 163 -13.61 -15.66 17.71
C ALA A 163 -15.12 -15.41 17.50
N LEU A 164 -15.61 -15.84 16.33
CA LEU A 164 -17.00 -15.75 15.87
C LEU A 164 -17.52 -17.18 15.58
N PRO A 165 -18.84 -17.38 15.35
CA PRO A 165 -19.37 -18.67 14.92
C PRO A 165 -18.53 -19.26 13.77
N TYR A 166 -17.99 -20.46 13.96
CA TYR A 166 -17.00 -21.04 13.06
C TYR A 166 -17.60 -21.30 11.66
N GLU A 167 -18.91 -21.51 11.60
CA GLU A 167 -19.64 -21.71 10.34
C GLU A 167 -19.50 -20.51 9.39
N TRP A 168 -19.27 -19.30 9.91
CA TRP A 168 -19.06 -18.12 9.08
C TRP A 168 -17.72 -18.14 8.36
N TYR A 169 -16.69 -18.69 9.00
CA TYR A 169 -15.43 -18.99 8.32
C TYR A 169 -15.65 -20.06 7.25
N GLU A 170 -16.34 -21.15 7.57
CA GLU A 170 -16.52 -22.25 6.63
C GLU A 170 -17.32 -21.84 5.38
N LYS A 171 -18.44 -21.15 5.60
CA LYS A 171 -19.41 -20.78 4.57
C LYS A 171 -19.06 -19.50 3.81
N TYR A 172 -18.62 -18.45 4.51
CA TYR A 172 -18.41 -17.13 3.93
C TYR A 172 -16.94 -16.70 3.90
N LYS A 173 -16.04 -17.55 4.40
CA LYS A 173 -14.60 -17.26 4.48
C LYS A 173 -14.31 -15.99 5.28
N ILE A 174 -15.09 -15.74 6.35
CA ILE A 174 -14.80 -14.63 7.28
C ILE A 174 -13.51 -14.96 8.04
N ARG A 175 -12.45 -14.24 7.72
CA ARG A 175 -11.12 -14.32 8.33
C ARG A 175 -10.38 -13.00 8.14
N ARG A 176 -9.25 -12.84 8.84
CA ARG A 176 -8.26 -11.81 8.53
C ARG A 176 -7.60 -12.12 7.19
N TYR A 177 -7.65 -11.14 6.29
CA TYR A 177 -6.95 -11.18 5.00
C TYR A 177 -5.79 -10.19 4.98
N GLY A 178 -5.99 -8.97 5.49
CA GLY A 178 -4.97 -7.91 5.47
C GLY A 178 -4.76 -7.28 4.10
N PHE A 179 -4.25 -6.04 4.08
CA PHE A 179 -4.02 -5.24 2.88
C PHE A 179 -2.69 -4.48 2.99
N HIS A 180 -2.35 -3.70 1.95
CA HIS A 180 -1.04 -3.07 1.77
C HIS A 180 0.12 -4.09 1.65
N GLY A 181 -0.17 -5.33 1.24
CA GLY A 181 0.81 -6.42 1.21
C GLY A 181 2.05 -6.13 0.38
N THR A 182 1.91 -5.47 -0.78
CA THR A 182 3.04 -5.06 -1.63
C THR A 182 3.95 -4.04 -0.93
N SER A 183 3.36 -3.06 -0.24
CA SER A 183 4.10 -2.06 0.52
C SER A 183 4.91 -2.70 1.65
N LEU A 184 4.23 -3.56 2.42
CA LEU A 184 4.80 -4.25 3.58
C LEU A 184 5.89 -5.24 3.17
N LEU A 185 5.69 -5.97 2.07
CA LEU A 185 6.70 -6.84 1.48
C LEU A 185 7.95 -6.04 1.05
N TYR A 186 7.77 -4.93 0.33
CA TYR A 186 8.89 -4.10 -0.11
C TYR A 186 9.75 -3.65 1.07
N VAL A 187 9.14 -3.01 2.07
CA VAL A 187 9.91 -2.44 3.19
C VAL A 187 10.43 -3.52 4.14
N SER A 188 9.79 -4.69 4.23
CA SER A 188 10.33 -5.86 4.95
C SER A 188 11.67 -6.29 4.37
N ARG A 189 11.76 -6.39 3.03
CA ARG A 189 12.98 -6.80 2.33
C ARG A 189 14.04 -5.71 2.32
N ARG A 190 13.66 -4.44 2.30
CA ARG A 190 14.62 -3.34 2.49
C ARG A 190 15.18 -3.32 3.90
N ALA A 191 14.34 -3.52 4.91
CA ALA A 191 14.79 -3.58 6.30
C ALA A 191 15.79 -4.73 6.54
N SER A 192 15.60 -5.91 5.93
CA SER A 192 16.57 -7.01 6.07
C SER A 192 17.95 -6.65 5.50
N VAL A 193 17.98 -5.93 4.37
CA VAL A 193 19.23 -5.40 3.78
C VAL A 193 19.92 -4.42 4.73
N LEU A 194 19.18 -3.47 5.30
CA LEU A 194 19.73 -2.51 6.26
C LEU A 194 20.20 -3.16 7.57
N LEU A 195 19.56 -4.26 7.97
CA LEU A 195 20.00 -5.07 9.11
C LEU A 195 21.23 -5.92 8.81
N GLY A 196 21.59 -6.13 7.53
CA GLY A 196 22.63 -7.08 7.13
C GLY A 196 22.26 -8.53 7.45
N LYS A 197 20.96 -8.86 7.41
CA LYS A 197 20.43 -10.19 7.77
C LYS A 197 19.76 -10.87 6.57
N ASP A 198 19.73 -12.21 6.60
CA ASP A 198 18.84 -12.96 5.71
C ASP A 198 17.39 -12.51 5.94
N PRO A 199 16.60 -12.19 4.89
CA PRO A 199 15.21 -11.78 5.05
C PRO A 199 14.36 -12.76 5.86
N PHE A 200 14.65 -14.07 5.81
CA PHE A 200 13.93 -15.12 6.54
C PHE A 200 14.40 -15.30 7.99
N GLU A 201 15.36 -14.51 8.44
CA GLU A 201 15.80 -14.43 9.84
C GLU A 201 15.38 -13.12 10.52
N CYS A 202 14.63 -12.26 9.83
CA CYS A 202 14.17 -10.98 10.35
C CYS A 202 12.81 -11.06 11.04
N ASN A 203 12.73 -10.48 12.24
CA ASN A 203 11.50 -10.19 12.96
C ASN A 203 11.25 -8.68 12.99
N LEU A 204 10.14 -8.21 12.42
CA LEU A 204 9.89 -6.78 12.23
C LEU A 204 8.48 -6.40 12.70
N VAL A 205 8.33 -5.15 13.12
CA VAL A 205 7.03 -4.46 13.10
C VAL A 205 7.08 -3.37 12.03
N ILE A 206 6.19 -3.45 11.05
CA ILE A 206 6.13 -2.47 9.96
C ILE A 206 4.87 -1.63 10.13
N CYS A 207 5.05 -0.31 10.18
CA CYS A 207 4.02 0.71 10.31
C CYS A 207 3.82 1.40 8.95
N HIS A 208 2.88 0.91 8.15
CA HIS A 208 2.41 1.62 6.94
C HIS A 208 1.38 2.66 7.38
N ILE A 209 1.77 3.94 7.40
CA ILE A 209 0.92 5.04 7.87
C ILE A 209 0.69 6.01 6.71
N GLY A 210 -0.48 5.90 6.08
CA GLY A 210 -0.96 6.84 5.07
C GLY A 210 -2.37 7.31 5.41
N ASN A 211 -3.18 7.59 4.37
CA ASN A 211 -4.60 7.85 4.60
C ASN A 211 -5.31 6.60 5.15
N GLY A 212 -5.00 5.43 4.60
CA GLY A 212 -5.20 4.14 5.24
C GLY A 212 -3.97 3.77 6.07
N VAL A 213 -4.17 3.10 7.19
CA VAL A 213 -3.09 2.76 8.13
C VAL A 213 -3.17 1.27 8.46
N SER A 214 -2.05 0.56 8.33
CA SER A 214 -1.93 -0.83 8.75
C SER A 214 -0.57 -1.12 9.36
N LEU A 215 -0.55 -1.89 10.43
CA LEU A 215 0.68 -2.46 10.97
C LEU A 215 0.78 -3.93 10.60
N ASN A 216 2.00 -4.44 10.46
CA ASN A 216 2.29 -5.85 10.17
C ASN A 216 3.38 -6.36 11.09
N ALA A 217 3.13 -7.51 11.73
CA ALA A 217 4.14 -8.32 12.37
C ALA A 217 4.76 -9.25 11.33
N VAL A 218 6.06 -9.12 11.10
CA VAL A 218 6.84 -10.05 10.27
C VAL A 218 7.62 -10.96 11.19
N LYS A 219 7.44 -12.27 11.07
CA LYS A 219 8.21 -13.27 11.83
C LYS A 219 8.99 -14.14 10.85
N ASN A 220 10.30 -14.25 11.03
CA ASN A 220 11.18 -15.01 10.13
C ASN A 220 10.93 -14.67 8.64
N GLY A 221 10.81 -13.38 8.35
CA GLY A 221 10.64 -12.88 6.98
C GLY A 221 9.29 -13.11 6.30
N ILE A 222 8.29 -13.66 7.00
CA ILE A 222 6.93 -13.86 6.49
C ILE A 222 5.90 -13.07 7.31
N SER A 223 4.77 -12.78 6.68
CA SER A 223 3.67 -12.04 7.31
C SER A 223 2.99 -12.91 8.38
N PHE A 224 3.16 -12.54 9.65
CA PHE A 224 2.65 -13.32 10.77
C PHE A 224 1.30 -12.81 11.28
N ASP A 225 1.13 -11.49 11.36
CA ASP A 225 -0.12 -10.82 11.77
C ASP A 225 -0.21 -9.43 11.11
N THR A 226 -1.42 -8.90 10.92
CA THR A 226 -1.67 -7.60 10.29
C THR A 226 -2.92 -6.95 10.85
N SER A 227 -2.90 -5.63 11.02
CA SER A 227 -3.94 -4.94 11.78
C SER A 227 -5.24 -4.85 10.99
N MET A 228 -5.16 -4.81 9.66
CA MET A 228 -6.35 -4.86 8.82
C MET A 228 -6.91 -6.28 8.76
N GLY A 229 -8.23 -6.34 8.62
CA GLY A 229 -8.99 -7.54 8.90
C GLY A 229 -9.49 -8.28 7.69
N PHE A 230 -10.75 -8.68 7.81
CA PHE A 230 -11.60 -9.08 6.70
C PHE A 230 -11.75 -7.92 5.69
N THR A 231 -11.82 -6.69 6.21
CA THR A 231 -11.88 -5.46 5.42
C THR A 231 -10.77 -4.49 5.83
N PRO A 232 -10.51 -3.43 5.02
CA PRO A 232 -9.59 -2.37 5.39
C PRO A 232 -10.07 -1.45 6.53
N LEU A 233 -11.16 -1.78 7.23
CA LEU A 233 -11.72 -1.00 8.34
C LEU A 233 -11.06 -1.31 9.68
N GLU A 234 -10.69 -2.57 9.94
CA GLU A 234 -10.10 -3.00 11.22
C GLU A 234 -8.72 -2.38 11.45
N GLY A 235 -8.36 -2.23 12.72
CA GLY A 235 -7.03 -1.87 13.17
C GLY A 235 -6.91 -0.43 13.63
N LEU A 236 -6.06 0.33 12.94
CA LEU A 236 -5.63 1.64 13.38
C LEU A 236 -6.65 2.73 13.03
N VAL A 237 -6.52 3.87 13.71
CA VAL A 237 -7.20 5.10 13.27
C VAL A 237 -6.65 5.50 11.90
N MET A 238 -7.56 5.84 10.99
CA MET A 238 -7.22 6.25 9.62
C MET A 238 -7.83 7.63 9.34
N GLY A 239 -7.64 8.16 8.12
CA GLY A 239 -8.18 9.48 7.77
C GLY A 239 -9.70 9.57 7.95
N THR A 240 -10.44 8.58 7.43
CA THR A 240 -11.92 8.55 7.49
C THR A 240 -12.49 7.26 8.07
N ARG A 241 -11.65 6.26 8.35
CA ARG A 241 -12.09 4.95 8.86
C ARG A 241 -11.92 4.85 10.37
N ALA A 242 -12.88 4.20 11.02
CA ALA A 242 -12.93 4.11 12.47
C ALA A 242 -11.75 3.36 13.10
N GLY A 243 -11.28 2.28 12.46
CA GLY A 243 -10.36 1.34 13.12
C GLY A 243 -11.08 0.53 14.19
N ASP A 244 -10.31 -0.02 15.14
CA ASP A 244 -10.84 -0.84 16.23
C ASP A 244 -11.67 -0.04 17.23
N HIS A 245 -12.88 -0.53 17.48
CA HIS A 245 -13.81 -0.04 18.50
C HIS A 245 -14.66 -1.22 19.01
N ASP A 246 -15.43 -0.99 20.06
CA ASP A 246 -16.38 -2.00 20.55
C ASP A 246 -17.44 -2.26 19.47
N ALA A 247 -17.56 -3.52 19.04
CA ALA A 247 -18.51 -3.94 18.01
C ALA A 247 -19.97 -3.65 18.40
N ALA A 248 -20.29 -3.63 19.70
CA ALA A 248 -21.65 -3.36 20.18
C ALA A 248 -22.09 -1.90 19.95
N ILE A 249 -21.14 -0.95 19.82
CA ILE A 249 -21.44 0.46 19.54
C ILE A 249 -22.22 0.60 18.23
N ASN A 250 -21.89 -0.22 17.22
CA ASN A 250 -22.52 -0.14 15.91
C ASN A 250 -24.02 -0.41 16.00
N PHE A 251 -24.41 -1.50 16.68
CA PHE A 251 -25.82 -1.85 16.88
C PHE A 251 -26.53 -0.82 17.76
N TYR A 252 -25.88 -0.38 18.84
CA TYR A 252 -26.44 0.64 19.72
C TYR A 252 -26.76 1.95 18.97
N ILE A 253 -25.84 2.45 18.15
CA ILE A 253 -26.06 3.68 17.38
C ILE A 253 -27.05 3.46 16.24
N MET A 254 -27.02 2.31 15.57
CA MET A 254 -28.03 1.98 14.56
C MET A 254 -29.44 2.03 15.14
N ASP A 255 -29.65 1.46 16.34
CA ASP A 255 -30.96 1.46 17.00
C ASP A 255 -31.37 2.88 17.44
N LYS A 256 -30.41 3.71 17.89
CA LYS A 256 -30.70 5.07 18.38
C LYS A 256 -30.99 6.07 17.27
N GLU A 257 -30.24 6.00 16.18
CA GLU A 257 -30.33 6.93 15.06
C GLU A 257 -31.15 6.36 13.89
N ASN A 258 -31.66 5.14 14.04
CA ASN A 258 -32.40 4.40 13.01
C ASN A 258 -31.61 4.26 11.70
N TYR A 259 -30.30 4.01 11.80
CA TYR A 259 -29.45 3.81 10.62
C TYR A 259 -29.58 2.39 10.06
N SER A 260 -29.64 2.29 8.74
CA SER A 260 -29.46 1.03 8.03
C SER A 260 -28.03 0.51 8.12
N THR A 261 -27.83 -0.76 7.80
CA THR A 261 -26.49 -1.38 7.71
C THR A 261 -25.60 -0.67 6.69
N GLY A 262 -26.17 -0.22 5.56
CA GLY A 262 -25.46 0.52 4.52
C GLY A 262 -25.00 1.90 4.99
N GLU A 263 -25.85 2.62 5.72
CA GLU A 263 -25.50 3.91 6.32
C GLU A 263 -24.42 3.76 7.38
N MET A 264 -24.53 2.78 8.28
CA MET A 264 -23.51 2.53 9.30
C MET A 264 -22.16 2.17 8.66
N ASN A 265 -22.15 1.29 7.64
CA ASN A 265 -20.93 0.98 6.90
C ASN A 265 -20.31 2.22 6.25
N SER A 266 -21.13 3.13 5.71
CA SER A 266 -20.68 4.40 5.15
C SER A 266 -20.10 5.33 6.23
N ILE A 267 -20.75 5.44 7.39
CA ILE A 267 -20.26 6.22 8.53
C ILE A 267 -18.87 5.72 8.93
N LEU A 268 -18.74 4.41 9.21
CA LEU A 268 -17.50 3.80 9.67
C LEU A 268 -16.34 3.93 8.69
N ASN A 269 -16.61 3.99 7.37
CA ASN A 269 -15.57 4.08 6.34
C ASN A 269 -15.26 5.51 5.87
N LYS A 270 -16.23 6.42 5.94
CA LYS A 270 -16.14 7.75 5.29
C LYS A 270 -16.33 8.93 6.24
N LYS A 271 -16.88 8.73 7.44
CA LYS A 271 -17.20 9.80 8.40
C LYS A 271 -16.58 9.59 9.78
N SER A 272 -15.70 8.61 9.93
CA SER A 272 -15.04 8.27 11.20
C SER A 272 -13.54 8.63 11.15
N GLY A 273 -12.72 8.01 12.01
CA GLY A 273 -11.28 8.25 12.04
C GLY A 273 -10.93 9.69 12.45
N ILE A 274 -9.82 10.20 11.91
CA ILE A 274 -9.38 11.58 12.12
C ILE A 274 -10.48 12.59 11.73
N LEU A 275 -11.20 12.34 10.63
CA LEU A 275 -12.31 13.19 10.20
C LEU A 275 -13.44 13.21 11.24
N GLY A 276 -13.84 12.06 11.75
CA GLY A 276 -14.89 11.99 12.78
C GLY A 276 -14.48 12.74 14.06
N ILE A 277 -13.22 12.59 14.48
CA ILE A 277 -12.72 13.23 15.70
C ILE A 277 -12.56 14.73 15.51
N THR A 278 -12.04 15.22 14.38
CA THR A 278 -11.81 16.66 14.16
C THR A 278 -13.04 17.40 13.62
N GLY A 279 -13.94 16.68 12.95
CA GLY A 279 -15.10 17.23 12.25
C GLY A 279 -14.79 17.90 10.91
N LYS A 280 -13.52 18.00 10.50
CA LYS A 280 -13.11 18.78 9.31
C LYS A 280 -11.92 18.23 8.53
N TYR A 281 -10.91 17.65 9.18
CA TYR A 281 -9.65 17.31 8.52
C TYR A 281 -9.51 15.81 8.29
N THR A 282 -8.87 15.45 7.17
CA THR A 282 -8.44 14.08 6.86
C THR A 282 -6.92 13.98 6.67
N ASP A 283 -6.31 15.07 6.18
CA ASP A 283 -4.88 15.22 6.02
C ASP A 283 -4.21 15.54 7.36
N ARG A 284 -3.16 14.80 7.71
CA ARG A 284 -2.45 14.98 8.99
C ARG A 284 -1.74 16.33 9.05
N ARG A 285 -1.39 16.94 7.92
CA ARG A 285 -0.77 18.27 7.89
C ARG A 285 -1.70 19.32 8.47
N ASP A 286 -2.94 19.36 8.01
CA ASP A 286 -3.97 20.29 8.50
C ASP A 286 -4.28 20.05 9.98
N VAL A 287 -4.30 18.78 10.41
CA VAL A 287 -4.51 18.40 11.82
C VAL A 287 -3.38 18.91 12.70
N ILE A 288 -2.13 18.77 12.27
CA ILE A 288 -0.95 19.25 13.01
C ILE A 288 -0.99 20.77 13.12
N GLU A 289 -1.21 21.49 12.03
CA GLU A 289 -1.33 22.95 12.04
C GLU A 289 -2.49 23.44 12.93
N ALA A 290 -3.58 22.68 13.01
CA ALA A 290 -4.68 22.99 13.92
C ALA A 290 -4.32 22.73 15.39
N ALA A 291 -3.64 21.62 15.67
CA ALA A 291 -3.17 21.27 17.00
C ALA A 291 -2.15 22.30 17.53
N GLU A 292 -1.23 22.77 16.69
CA GLU A 292 -0.27 23.83 17.01
C GLU A 292 -0.95 25.17 17.35
N ARG A 293 -2.15 25.41 16.79
CA ARG A 293 -3.01 26.56 17.12
C ARG A 293 -3.92 26.32 18.33
N GLY A 294 -3.79 25.18 19.01
CA GLY A 294 -4.56 24.85 20.21
C GLY A 294 -5.93 24.21 19.96
N ASP A 295 -6.21 23.70 18.76
CA ASP A 295 -7.45 22.95 18.49
C ASP A 295 -7.45 21.61 19.27
N GLU A 296 -8.26 21.54 20.33
CA GLU A 296 -8.32 20.39 21.24
C GLU A 296 -8.69 19.09 20.53
N ARG A 297 -9.58 19.13 19.54
CA ARG A 297 -10.01 17.94 18.79
C ARG A 297 -8.91 17.46 17.86
N ALA A 298 -8.10 18.37 17.32
CA ALA A 298 -6.93 18.01 16.52
C ALA A 298 -5.83 17.37 17.39
N ILE A 299 -5.55 17.92 18.56
CA ILE A 299 -4.63 17.34 19.54
C ILE A 299 -5.09 15.92 19.92
N LEU A 300 -6.37 15.78 20.28
CA LEU A 300 -6.98 14.50 20.63
C LEU A 300 -6.85 13.48 19.49
N ALA A 301 -7.08 13.89 18.24
CA ALA A 301 -6.98 13.00 17.09
C ALA A 301 -5.55 12.43 16.92
N LEU A 302 -4.53 13.29 17.05
CA LEU A 302 -3.11 12.87 16.98
C LEU A 302 -2.73 11.96 18.13
N ASP A 303 -3.22 12.23 19.34
CA ASP A 303 -2.94 11.42 20.53
C ASP A 303 -3.57 10.03 20.41
N ILE A 304 -4.83 9.93 19.96
CA ILE A 304 -5.49 8.64 19.74
C ILE A 304 -4.78 7.84 18.65
N GLU A 305 -4.42 8.47 17.52
CA GLU A 305 -3.71 7.80 16.41
C GLU A 305 -2.38 7.22 16.89
N ALA A 306 -1.53 8.05 17.52
CA ALA A 306 -0.23 7.60 17.99
C ALA A 306 -0.33 6.55 19.12
N TYR A 307 -1.31 6.69 20.03
CA TYR A 307 -1.55 5.71 21.08
C TYR A 307 -1.94 4.35 20.50
N ARG A 308 -2.79 4.30 19.49
CA ARG A 308 -3.18 3.04 18.83
C ARG A 308 -2.01 2.40 18.10
N ILE A 309 -1.18 3.18 17.41
CA ILE A 309 0.05 2.68 16.78
C ILE A 309 0.99 2.08 17.84
N LYS A 310 1.22 2.79 18.96
CA LYS A 310 2.05 2.30 20.08
C LYS A 310 1.57 0.97 20.63
N LYS A 311 0.26 0.85 20.87
CA LYS A 311 -0.35 -0.41 21.33
C LYS A 311 -0.08 -1.57 20.37
N TYR A 312 -0.24 -1.33 19.06
CA TYR A 312 0.00 -2.36 18.05
C TYR A 312 1.49 -2.74 17.95
N ILE A 313 2.41 -1.79 18.07
CA ILE A 313 3.85 -2.09 18.16
C ILE A 313 4.14 -3.03 19.33
N GLY A 314 3.63 -2.71 20.51
CA GLY A 314 3.80 -3.55 21.70
C GLY A 314 3.16 -4.94 21.53
N ALA A 315 1.92 -4.99 21.04
CA ALA A 315 1.18 -6.23 20.80
C ALA A 315 1.91 -7.15 19.81
N TYR A 316 2.42 -6.61 18.71
CA TYR A 316 3.12 -7.38 17.69
C TYR A 316 4.51 -7.82 18.11
N ALA A 317 5.26 -6.96 18.81
CA ALA A 317 6.52 -7.38 19.42
C ALA A 317 6.31 -8.55 20.41
N ALA A 318 5.26 -8.49 21.22
CA ALA A 318 4.89 -9.59 22.11
C ALA A 318 4.45 -10.86 21.34
N ALA A 319 3.62 -10.71 20.31
CA ALA A 319 3.08 -11.83 19.54
C ALA A 319 4.16 -12.66 18.83
N ILE A 320 5.24 -12.03 18.37
CA ILE A 320 6.32 -12.73 17.64
C ILE A 320 7.55 -13.04 18.50
N GLY A 321 7.60 -12.55 19.75
CA GLY A 321 8.64 -12.89 20.73
C GLY A 321 9.88 -11.99 20.70
N GLY A 322 9.72 -10.73 20.32
CA GLY A 322 10.81 -9.77 20.12
C GLY A 322 11.02 -9.41 18.65
N ILE A 323 11.59 -8.23 18.40
CA ILE A 323 11.76 -7.66 17.06
C ILE A 323 13.18 -7.13 16.86
N ASP A 324 13.69 -7.23 15.64
CA ASP A 324 14.95 -6.65 15.20
C ASP A 324 14.79 -5.17 14.87
N ALA A 325 13.66 -4.81 14.22
CA ALA A 325 13.40 -3.45 13.83
C ALA A 325 11.91 -3.06 13.80
N ILE A 326 11.68 -1.76 13.95
CA ILE A 326 10.43 -1.08 13.59
C ILE A 326 10.69 -0.31 12.30
N VAL A 327 9.76 -0.38 11.34
CA VAL A 327 9.85 0.33 10.07
C VAL A 327 8.66 1.25 9.90
N PHE A 328 8.89 2.55 9.73
CA PHE A 328 7.85 3.51 9.34
C PHE A 328 7.89 3.74 7.83
N THR A 329 6.72 3.72 7.20
CA THR A 329 6.58 3.90 5.76
C THR A 329 5.24 4.54 5.40
N ALA A 330 5.04 4.81 4.10
CA ALA A 330 3.93 5.55 3.51
C ALA A 330 3.87 7.02 3.93
N GLY A 331 2.98 7.78 3.32
CA GLY A 331 3.04 9.25 3.33
C GLY A 331 3.18 9.91 4.71
N VAL A 332 2.44 9.45 5.73
CA VAL A 332 2.54 9.99 7.10
C VAL A 332 3.73 9.36 7.83
N GLY A 333 3.96 8.06 7.69
CA GLY A 333 5.07 7.37 8.37
C GLY A 333 6.44 7.88 7.91
N GLU A 334 6.57 8.29 6.66
CA GLU A 334 7.78 8.87 6.07
C GLU A 334 7.99 10.33 6.51
N MET A 335 6.92 11.13 6.57
CA MET A 335 7.04 12.59 6.65
C MET A 335 6.67 13.21 8.01
N CYS A 336 5.95 12.49 8.87
CA CYS A 336 5.46 13.01 10.14
C CYS A 336 6.30 12.53 11.32
N ASP A 337 7.32 13.31 11.68
CA ASP A 337 8.19 13.02 12.82
C ASP A 337 7.44 13.01 14.16
N LEU A 338 6.40 13.84 14.30
CA LEU A 338 5.56 13.92 15.50
C LEU A 338 4.82 12.61 15.80
N ILE A 339 4.17 12.02 14.79
CA ILE A 339 3.44 10.74 14.97
C ILE A 339 4.41 9.61 15.30
N ARG A 340 5.58 9.56 14.63
CA ARG A 340 6.63 8.59 14.99
C ARG A 340 7.09 8.75 16.43
N ALA A 341 7.39 9.97 16.86
CA ALA A 341 7.81 10.27 18.23
C ALA A 341 6.76 9.81 19.25
N LYS A 342 5.51 10.27 19.11
CA LYS A 342 4.42 9.90 20.04
C LYS A 342 4.17 8.38 20.09
N ALA A 343 4.30 7.69 18.96
CA ALA A 343 4.14 6.24 18.88
C ALA A 343 5.29 5.47 19.55
N LEU A 344 6.51 6.01 19.53
CA LEU A 344 7.71 5.38 20.09
C LEU A 344 7.98 5.76 21.56
N ASP A 345 7.50 6.92 22.02
CA ASP A 345 7.76 7.43 23.37
C ASP A 345 7.35 6.42 24.45
N GLY A 346 8.26 6.12 25.39
CA GLY A 346 8.03 5.22 26.50
C GLY A 346 8.12 3.73 26.17
N LEU A 347 8.63 3.37 24.97
CA LEU A 347 8.94 1.97 24.62
C LEU A 347 10.38 1.56 24.99
N ASP A 348 11.11 2.41 25.72
CA ASP A 348 12.49 2.17 26.19
C ASP A 348 12.62 0.85 26.97
N PHE A 349 11.61 0.50 27.75
CA PHE A 349 11.57 -0.76 28.53
C PHE A 349 11.59 -2.02 27.64
N MET A 350 11.22 -1.89 26.36
CA MET A 350 11.31 -2.96 25.37
C MET A 350 12.63 -2.94 24.59
N GLY A 351 13.53 -1.99 24.89
CA GLY A 351 14.77 -1.76 24.16
C GLY A 351 14.58 -0.97 22.85
N ILE A 352 13.45 -0.27 22.70
CA ILE A 352 13.14 0.58 21.55
C ILE A 352 13.43 2.03 21.94
N LYS A 353 14.51 2.60 21.41
CA LYS A 353 14.91 3.99 21.69
C LYS A 353 15.23 4.70 20.38
N TYR A 354 14.61 5.85 20.17
CA TYR A 354 14.86 6.67 18.99
C TYR A 354 15.65 7.93 19.34
N ASP A 355 16.45 8.39 18.38
CA ASP A 355 17.13 9.68 18.48
C ASP A 355 16.18 10.78 18.03
N LYS A 356 15.84 11.70 18.94
CA LYS A 356 14.92 12.80 18.68
C LYS A 356 15.41 13.73 17.58
N GLY A 357 16.72 13.96 17.49
CA GLY A 357 17.33 14.78 16.45
C GLY A 357 17.22 14.09 15.09
N LYS A 358 17.62 12.82 15.01
CA LYS A 358 17.50 12.06 13.75
C LYS A 358 16.06 11.95 13.28
N ASN A 359 15.12 11.70 14.19
CA ASN A 359 13.70 11.60 13.85
C ASN A 359 13.14 12.90 13.22
N LYS A 360 13.54 14.06 13.73
CA LYS A 360 13.15 15.37 13.17
C LYS A 360 13.73 15.61 11.78
N ILE A 361 14.93 15.12 11.51
CA ILE A 361 15.64 15.29 10.23
C ILE A 361 15.08 14.32 9.16
N ALA A 362 14.74 13.09 9.53
CA ALA A 362 14.30 12.02 8.64
C ALA A 362 12.89 12.24 8.03
N LYS A 363 12.76 13.28 7.19
CA LYS A 363 11.53 13.66 6.47
C LYS A 363 11.83 13.77 4.98
N THR A 364 12.04 12.63 4.36
CA THR A 364 12.33 12.50 2.92
C THR A 364 11.63 11.27 2.36
N ARG A 365 11.29 11.33 1.07
CA ARG A 365 10.77 10.18 0.31
C ARG A 365 11.85 9.53 -0.57
N ASN A 366 13.06 10.06 -0.51
CA ASN A 366 14.13 9.79 -1.47
C ASN A 366 15.31 9.03 -0.86
N ALA A 367 15.33 8.82 0.46
CA ALA A 367 16.31 7.97 1.13
C ALA A 367 15.70 7.13 2.26
N GLU A 368 16.38 6.04 2.59
CA GLU A 368 16.10 5.21 3.77
C GLU A 368 16.89 5.79 4.95
N CYS A 369 16.25 5.96 6.11
CA CYS A 369 16.86 6.59 7.28
C CYS A 369 16.88 5.66 8.51
N ASP A 370 17.93 5.75 9.33
CA ASP A 370 18.01 5.13 10.66
C ASP A 370 17.84 6.20 11.74
N ILE A 371 16.73 6.14 12.48
CA ILE A 371 16.40 7.08 13.56
C ILE A 371 16.63 6.48 14.95
N SER A 372 17.31 5.34 15.05
CA SER A 372 17.63 4.70 16.33
C SER A 372 18.60 5.55 17.16
N ALA A 373 18.39 5.57 18.47
CA ALA A 373 19.39 6.00 19.43
C ALA A 373 20.58 5.03 19.42
N GLY A 374 21.77 5.50 19.81
CA GLY A 374 23.00 4.70 19.79
C GLY A 374 22.96 3.48 20.70
N ASP A 375 22.19 3.53 21.79
CA ASP A 375 21.98 2.46 22.76
C ASP A 375 20.68 1.66 22.54
N SER A 376 19.98 1.87 21.41
CA SER A 376 18.77 1.11 21.09
C SER A 376 19.10 -0.33 20.73
N ARG A 377 18.38 -1.29 21.34
CA ARG A 377 18.49 -2.72 20.99
C ARG A 377 17.73 -3.04 19.70
N VAL A 378 16.62 -2.34 19.46
CA VAL A 378 15.77 -2.48 18.28
C VAL A 378 16.09 -1.34 17.32
N LYS A 379 16.31 -1.65 16.04
CA LYS A 379 16.50 -0.64 15.00
C LYS A 379 15.19 0.05 14.63
N ILE A 380 15.24 1.31 14.25
CA ILE A 380 14.07 2.10 13.88
C ILE A 380 14.36 2.77 12.55
N PHE A 381 13.74 2.27 11.50
CA PHE A 381 13.95 2.76 10.13
C PHE A 381 12.77 3.57 9.64
N VAL A 382 13.05 4.56 8.80
CA VAL A 382 12.07 5.23 7.95
C VAL A 382 12.42 4.84 6.52
N ILE A 383 11.55 4.05 5.88
CA ILE A 383 11.80 3.46 4.56
C ILE A 383 10.68 3.87 3.62
N PRO A 384 10.93 4.73 2.62
CA PRO A 384 9.91 5.10 1.64
C PRO A 384 9.49 3.90 0.80
N THR A 385 8.20 3.54 0.82
CA THR A 385 7.70 2.35 0.11
C THR A 385 7.78 2.51 -1.41
N ASP A 386 7.92 1.41 -2.15
CA ASP A 386 7.84 1.36 -3.62
C ASP A 386 6.98 0.15 -4.01
N GLU A 387 5.67 0.27 -3.79
CA GLU A 387 4.68 -0.78 -4.06
C GLU A 387 4.71 -1.21 -5.51
N GLU A 388 4.89 -0.25 -6.41
CA GLU A 388 4.90 -0.49 -7.83
C GLU A 388 6.15 -1.24 -8.28
N ARG A 389 7.27 -1.12 -7.58
CA ARG A 389 8.43 -1.98 -7.83
C ARG A 389 8.10 -3.45 -7.60
N VAL A 390 7.43 -3.79 -6.49
CA VAL A 390 7.00 -5.16 -6.21
C VAL A 390 6.08 -5.65 -7.33
N PHE A 391 5.10 -4.82 -7.68
CA PHE A 391 4.15 -5.10 -8.74
C PHE A 391 4.85 -5.42 -10.07
N ILE A 392 5.74 -4.53 -10.51
CA ILE A 392 6.48 -4.67 -11.77
C ILE A 392 7.36 -5.93 -11.74
N GLU A 393 8.08 -6.17 -10.65
CA GLU A 393 8.96 -7.35 -10.51
C GLU A 393 8.17 -8.66 -10.50
N ASP A 394 6.97 -8.68 -9.92
CA ASP A 394 6.06 -9.81 -10.00
C ASP A 394 5.54 -10.05 -11.43
N VAL A 395 5.20 -8.99 -12.17
CA VAL A 395 4.82 -9.12 -13.59
C VAL A 395 5.97 -9.71 -14.40
N VAL A 396 7.19 -9.20 -14.20
CA VAL A 396 8.39 -9.68 -14.91
C VAL A 396 8.65 -11.14 -14.61
N ALA A 397 8.62 -11.52 -13.33
CA ALA A 397 8.75 -12.90 -12.92
C ALA A 397 7.69 -13.75 -13.63
N LEU A 398 6.41 -13.42 -13.50
CA LEU A 398 5.35 -14.23 -14.13
C LEU A 398 5.46 -14.29 -15.66
N TYR A 399 5.94 -13.22 -16.30
CA TYR A 399 6.22 -13.20 -17.73
C TYR A 399 7.33 -14.20 -18.10
N GLU A 400 8.48 -14.17 -17.42
CA GLU A 400 9.58 -15.13 -17.62
C GLU A 400 9.12 -16.58 -17.38
N LYS A 401 8.25 -16.78 -16.38
CA LYS A 401 7.68 -18.11 -16.08
C LYS A 401 6.81 -18.59 -17.22
N SER A 402 5.99 -17.70 -17.80
CA SER A 402 5.14 -18.02 -18.95
C SER A 402 5.97 -18.44 -20.18
N ARG A 403 7.25 -18.05 -20.22
CA ARG A 403 8.21 -18.39 -21.28
C ARG A 403 8.97 -19.68 -21.05
N GLY A 404 8.76 -20.36 -19.91
CA GLY A 404 9.41 -21.62 -19.53
C GLY A 404 10.65 -21.44 -18.65
N ASN A 405 10.98 -20.22 -18.23
CA ASN A 405 12.16 -19.96 -17.40
C ASN A 405 11.90 -20.32 -15.94
N LYS A 406 12.90 -20.90 -15.26
CA LYS A 406 12.88 -21.13 -13.81
C LYS A 406 13.02 -19.80 -13.09
N ILE A 407 12.23 -19.60 -12.04
CA ILE A 407 12.23 -18.35 -11.29
C ILE A 407 12.52 -18.60 -9.83
N ARG A 408 13.42 -17.78 -9.30
CA ARG A 408 13.51 -17.49 -7.87
C ARG A 408 12.85 -16.15 -7.64
N TYR A 409 11.88 -16.09 -6.74
CA TYR A 409 11.24 -14.82 -6.33
C TYR A 409 12.19 -14.03 -5.43
N THR A 410 13.34 -13.66 -5.98
CA THR A 410 14.32 -12.79 -5.35
C THR A 410 14.22 -11.42 -6.02
N TYR A 411 13.48 -10.52 -5.39
CA TYR A 411 13.41 -9.12 -5.78
C TYR A 411 14.78 -8.45 -5.83
N ARG A 412 14.99 -7.56 -6.81
CA ARG A 412 16.26 -6.82 -6.97
C ARG A 412 16.54 -5.91 -5.78
N PHE A 413 15.50 -5.40 -5.13
CA PHE A 413 15.62 -4.57 -3.93
C PHE A 413 16.07 -5.34 -2.67
N GLN A 414 16.25 -6.67 -2.74
CA GLN A 414 16.95 -7.45 -1.70
C GLN A 414 18.48 -7.36 -1.84
N SER A 415 19.00 -6.77 -2.91
CA SER A 415 20.45 -6.57 -3.05
C SER A 415 20.92 -5.40 -2.18
N PRO A 416 22.04 -5.55 -1.45
CA PRO A 416 22.78 -4.45 -0.82
C PRO A 416 23.16 -3.33 -1.81
N HIS A 417 23.33 -3.67 -3.09
CA HIS A 417 23.69 -2.74 -4.15
C HIS A 417 22.48 -2.14 -4.89
N TYR A 418 21.26 -2.43 -4.44
CA TYR A 418 20.07 -1.82 -5.03
C TYR A 418 20.07 -0.30 -4.84
N ARG A 419 19.84 0.42 -5.94
CA ARG A 419 19.72 1.88 -5.97
C ARG A 419 18.52 2.25 -6.82
N ASN A 420 17.76 3.24 -6.37
CA ASN A 420 16.72 3.87 -7.17
C ASN A 420 17.28 5.21 -7.66
N SER A 421 17.78 5.24 -8.91
CA SER A 421 18.51 6.39 -9.45
C SER A 421 17.70 7.69 -9.46
N LEU A 422 16.37 7.61 -9.64
CA LEU A 422 15.49 8.77 -9.55
C LEU A 422 15.46 9.32 -8.12
N ARG A 423 15.26 8.45 -7.13
CA ARG A 423 15.32 8.84 -5.72
C ARG A 423 16.70 9.36 -5.34
N ASP A 424 17.78 8.74 -5.81
CA ASP A 424 19.14 9.20 -5.55
C ASP A 424 19.34 10.64 -6.04
N SER A 425 18.94 10.94 -7.28
CA SER A 425 19.08 12.28 -7.84
C SER A 425 18.23 13.32 -7.10
N GLU A 426 16.98 12.99 -6.75
CA GLU A 426 16.12 13.87 -5.97
C GLU A 426 16.61 14.04 -4.53
N PHE A 427 17.20 13.00 -3.93
CA PHE A 427 17.78 13.06 -2.60
C PHE A 427 18.97 14.03 -2.54
N GLU A 428 19.86 14.02 -3.53
CA GLU A 428 20.97 14.98 -3.59
C GLU A 428 20.48 16.43 -3.74
N LYS A 429 19.41 16.65 -4.51
CA LYS A 429 18.74 17.98 -4.60
C LYS A 429 18.13 18.40 -3.27
N GLU A 430 17.51 17.48 -2.54
CA GLU A 430 16.99 17.72 -1.20
C GLU A 430 18.13 18.04 -0.21
N CYS A 431 19.23 17.30 -0.25
CA CYS A 431 20.40 17.52 0.60
C CYS A 431 21.08 18.86 0.32
N GLY A 432 21.08 19.34 -0.92
CA GLY A 432 21.52 20.69 -1.26
C GLY A 432 20.73 21.80 -0.54
N LYS A 433 19.46 21.52 -0.19
CA LYS A 433 18.61 22.44 0.61
C LYS A 433 18.68 22.15 2.11
N ASN A 434 18.87 20.88 2.50
CA ASN A 434 18.95 20.43 3.87
C ASN A 434 20.10 19.40 4.05
N PRO A 435 21.35 19.86 4.25
CA PRO A 435 22.52 18.98 4.32
C PRO A 435 22.47 17.97 5.49
N GLU A 436 21.68 18.24 6.52
CA GLU A 436 21.52 17.37 7.69
C GLU A 436 20.93 16.00 7.31
N LEU A 437 20.20 15.90 6.18
CA LEU A 437 19.63 14.65 5.70
C LEU A 437 20.68 13.54 5.53
N HIS A 438 21.91 13.87 5.12
CA HIS A 438 22.99 12.87 5.02
C HIS A 438 23.32 12.19 6.35
N LYS A 439 23.09 12.88 7.48
CA LYS A 439 23.43 12.35 8.82
C LYS A 439 22.50 11.24 9.28
N VAL A 440 21.31 11.13 8.68
CA VAL A 440 20.29 10.15 9.07
C VAL A 440 20.12 9.02 8.07
N VAL A 441 20.80 9.05 6.92
CA VAL A 441 20.75 7.97 5.92
C VAL A 441 21.19 6.65 6.57
N ALA A 442 20.35 5.63 6.43
CA ALA A 442 20.66 4.29 6.89
C ALA A 442 21.83 3.74 6.09
N LYS A 443 22.82 3.17 6.77
CA LYS A 443 23.94 2.50 6.14
C LYS A 443 23.58 1.02 5.95
N VAL A 444 23.87 0.49 4.78
CA VAL A 444 23.87 -0.95 4.57
C VAL A 444 25.10 -1.50 5.30
N ASN A 445 24.87 -2.39 6.27
CA ASN A 445 25.95 -3.01 7.05
C ASN A 445 26.81 -3.96 6.23
#